data_AF-A0A7W4NL04-F1
#
_entry.id   AF-A0A7W4NL04-F1
#
_cell.length_a   1.000
_cell.length_b   1.000
_cell.length_c   1.000
_cell.angle_alpha   90.00
_cell.angle_beta   90.00
_cell.angle_gamma   90.00
#
_symmetry.space_group_name_H-M   'P 1'
#
loop_
_entity.id
_entity.type
_entity.pdbx_description
1 polymer ?
#
loop_
_entity_poly.entity_id
_entity_poly.type
_entity_poly.pdbx_seq_one_letter_code
_entity_poly.pdbx_strand_id
1 'polypeptide(L)'
;MADHPMLAHPCLSDLVIGKAVYTTRLHGDGRGNYVGATRETISGCAIAHVGRLVVRDGERVLELTGYLTVPRRDRGATGGADGT
;
A
#
# COMPACT_ATOMS: atom_id res chain seq x y z
N MET A 1 -4.99 8.78 -22.25
CA MET A 1 -5.33 8.21 -20.92
C MET A 1 -4.68 6.84 -20.86
N ALA A 2 -4.04 6.47 -19.75
CA ALA A 2 -3.12 5.33 -19.71
C ALA A 2 -3.80 3.99 -20.08
N ASP A 3 -3.26 3.31 -21.10
CA ASP A 3 -3.75 2.04 -21.66
C ASP A 3 -3.40 0.83 -20.77
N HIS A 4 -3.71 0.88 -19.47
CA HIS A 4 -3.51 -0.30 -18.63
C HIS A 4 -4.77 -1.19 -18.72
N PRO A 5 -4.72 -2.41 -19.28
CA PRO A 5 -5.90 -3.22 -19.58
C PRO A 5 -6.75 -3.54 -18.35
N MET A 6 -6.12 -3.61 -17.17
CA MET A 6 -6.84 -3.80 -15.89
C MET A 6 -7.74 -2.64 -15.47
N LEU A 7 -7.63 -1.45 -16.08
CA LEU A 7 -8.54 -0.33 -15.76
C LEU A 7 -9.96 -0.55 -16.29
N ALA A 8 -10.17 -1.52 -17.18
CA ALA A 8 -11.49 -1.95 -17.64
C ALA A 8 -12.07 -3.12 -16.83
N HIS A 9 -11.43 -3.53 -15.73
CA HIS A 9 -11.87 -4.68 -14.95
C HIS A 9 -13.26 -4.43 -14.34
N PRO A 10 -14.20 -5.41 -14.35
CA PRO A 10 -15.57 -5.22 -13.87
C PRO A 10 -15.70 -4.74 -12.42
N CYS A 11 -14.74 -5.08 -11.54
CA CYS A 11 -14.75 -4.57 -10.16
C CYS A 11 -14.58 -3.04 -10.02
N LEU A 12 -14.27 -2.35 -11.12
CA LEU A 12 -14.15 -0.89 -11.20
C LEU A 12 -15.34 -0.25 -11.95
N SER A 13 -16.38 -1.03 -12.30
CA SER A 13 -17.45 -0.59 -13.22
C SER A 13 -18.27 0.61 -12.72
N ASP A 14 -18.26 0.86 -11.41
CA ASP A 14 -18.95 1.96 -10.75
C ASP A 14 -18.06 3.19 -10.51
N LEU A 15 -16.81 3.18 -11.00
CA LEU A 15 -15.82 4.23 -10.76
C LEU A 15 -15.47 5.00 -12.05
N VAL A 16 -15.24 6.31 -11.92
CA VAL A 16 -14.63 7.13 -12.98
C VAL A 16 -13.13 7.23 -12.74
N ILE A 17 -12.33 6.61 -13.61
CA ILE A 17 -10.87 6.56 -13.46
C ILE A 17 -10.21 7.87 -13.92
N GLY A 18 -9.55 8.55 -12.99
CA GLY A 18 -8.79 9.78 -13.23
C GLY A 18 -7.29 9.57 -13.45
N LYS A 19 -6.50 10.61 -13.17
CA LYS A 19 -5.03 10.55 -13.23
C LYS A 19 -4.46 9.65 -12.12
N ALA A 20 -3.41 8.89 -12.42
CA ALA A 20 -2.66 8.14 -11.41
C ALA A 20 -1.98 9.08 -10.40
N VAL A 21 -2.17 8.83 -9.10
CA VAL A 21 -1.72 9.72 -8.01
C VAL A 21 -0.72 9.07 -7.04
N TYR A 22 -0.62 7.74 -7.01
CA TYR A 22 0.35 7.01 -6.19
C TYR A 22 0.80 5.73 -6.87
N THR A 23 1.88 5.14 -6.35
CA THR A 23 2.34 3.79 -6.70
C THR A 23 2.55 3.00 -5.42
N THR A 24 2.17 1.73 -5.44
CA THR A 24 2.29 0.82 -4.30
C THR A 24 3.10 -0.38 -4.72
N ARG A 25 4.03 -0.80 -3.86
CA ARG A 25 4.75 -2.06 -4.00
C ARG A 25 4.30 -3.02 -2.93
N LEU A 26 3.95 -4.23 -3.33
CA LEU A 26 3.57 -5.32 -2.44
C LEU A 26 4.65 -6.40 -2.51
N HIS A 27 5.11 -6.83 -1.35
CA HIS A 27 6.14 -7.83 -1.15
C HIS A 27 5.47 -9.11 -0.66
N GLY A 28 5.65 -10.21 -1.38
CA GLY A 28 5.13 -11.52 -1.01
C GLY A 28 6.19 -12.37 -0.30
N ASP A 29 5.76 -13.22 0.63
CA ASP A 29 6.63 -14.17 1.34
C ASP A 29 6.76 -15.54 0.63
N GLY A 30 6.13 -15.71 -0.53
CA GLY A 30 6.07 -16.98 -1.28
C GLY A 30 5.06 -18.00 -0.74
N ARG A 31 4.41 -17.72 0.40
CA ARG A 31 3.35 -18.55 1.03
C ARG A 31 1.96 -17.94 0.85
N GLY A 32 1.86 -16.92 0.02
CA GLY A 32 0.61 -16.22 -0.26
C GLY A 32 0.32 -15.05 0.67
N ASN A 33 1.21 -14.70 1.61
CA ASN A 33 1.08 -13.48 2.41
C ASN A 33 1.77 -12.32 1.71
N TYR A 34 1.18 -11.14 1.81
CA TYR A 34 1.68 -9.92 1.18
C TYR A 34 1.65 -8.74 2.15
N VAL A 35 2.67 -7.89 2.03
CA VAL A 35 2.79 -6.63 2.75
C VAL A 35 3.24 -5.52 1.82
N GLY A 36 2.78 -4.29 2.02
CA GLY A 36 3.33 -3.15 1.32
C GLY A 36 2.84 -1.83 1.88
N ALA A 37 3.22 -0.74 1.24
CA ALA A 37 2.77 0.59 1.65
C ALA A 37 2.51 1.48 0.43
N THR A 38 1.42 2.23 0.49
CA THR A 38 1.16 3.37 -0.39
C THR A 38 1.66 4.61 0.33
N ARG A 39 2.47 5.42 -0.34
CA ARG A 39 2.90 6.74 0.16
C ARG A 39 2.42 7.80 -0.82
N GLU A 40 1.62 8.73 -0.34
CA GLU A 40 1.21 9.87 -1.14
C GLU A 40 2.32 10.93 -1.10
N THR A 41 2.82 11.33 -2.26
CA THR A 41 3.92 12.32 -2.36
C THR A 41 3.49 13.70 -1.88
N ILE A 42 2.20 14.03 -1.97
CA ILE A 42 1.67 15.40 -1.77
C ILE A 42 1.23 15.63 -0.32
N SER A 43 0.54 14.67 0.31
CA SER A 43 -0.10 14.86 1.62
C SER A 43 0.70 14.30 2.80
N GLY A 44 1.77 13.53 2.54
CA GLY A 44 2.49 12.80 3.59
C GLY A 44 1.70 11.64 4.20
N CYS A 45 0.50 11.35 3.70
CA CYS A 45 -0.28 10.19 4.10
C CYS A 45 0.39 8.89 3.64
N ALA A 46 0.47 7.92 4.55
CA ALA A 46 0.96 6.59 4.24
C ALA A 46 -0.01 5.54 4.76
N ILE A 47 -0.34 4.57 3.90
CA ILE A 47 -1.21 3.44 4.23
C ILE A 47 -0.41 2.16 4.10
N ALA A 48 -0.28 1.40 5.20
CA ALA A 48 0.27 0.06 5.18
C ALA A 48 -0.82 -0.93 4.73
N HIS A 49 -0.45 -1.87 3.88
CA HIS A 49 -1.30 -2.94 3.38
C HIS A 49 -0.75 -4.25 3.89
N VAL A 50 -1.61 -5.08 4.49
CA VAL A 50 -1.28 -6.45 4.88
C VAL A 50 -2.40 -7.36 4.41
N GLY A 51 -2.06 -8.51 3.85
CA GLY A 51 -3.08 -9.41 3.37
C GLY A 51 -2.55 -10.67 2.72
N ARG A 52 -3.41 -11.31 1.93
CA ARG A 52 -3.14 -12.63 1.35
C ARG A 52 -3.74 -12.81 -0.03
N LEU A 53 -3.07 -13.63 -0.84
CA LEU A 53 -3.60 -14.09 -2.11
C LEU A 53 -4.55 -15.25 -1.86
N VAL A 54 -5.79 -15.11 -2.30
CA VAL A 54 -6.85 -16.12 -2.18
C VAL A 54 -7.40 -16.48 -3.55
N VAL A 55 -8.20 -17.55 -3.62
CA VAL A 55 -9.03 -17.87 -4.78
C VAL A 55 -10.48 -17.63 -4.39
N ARG A 56 -11.18 -16.78 -5.15
CA ARG A 56 -12.63 -16.55 -5.03
C ARG A 56 -13.27 -16.73 -6.39
N ASP A 57 -14.33 -17.54 -6.46
CA ASP A 57 -15.09 -17.80 -7.69
C ASP A 57 -14.21 -18.19 -8.89
N GLY A 58 -13.12 -18.92 -8.62
CA GLY A 58 -12.13 -19.35 -9.62
C GLY A 58 -11.05 -18.32 -9.97
N GLU A 59 -11.14 -17.09 -9.45
CA GLU A 59 -10.19 -16.01 -9.70
C GLU A 59 -9.20 -15.83 -8.54
N ARG A 60 -7.94 -15.52 -8.87
CA ARG A 60 -6.90 -15.21 -7.88
C ARG A 60 -7.03 -13.74 -7.47
N VAL A 61 -7.38 -13.50 -6.22
CA VAL A 61 -7.63 -12.15 -5.67
C VAL A 61 -6.66 -11.86 -4.55
N LEU A 62 -6.05 -10.67 -4.55
CA LEU A 62 -5.24 -10.20 -3.44
C LEU A 62 -6.12 -9.38 -2.48
N GLU A 63 -6.44 -9.97 -1.33
CA GLU A 63 -7.22 -9.29 -0.29
C GLU A 63 -6.27 -8.56 0.66
N LEU A 64 -6.42 -7.25 0.78
CA LEU A 64 -5.55 -6.41 1.61
C LEU A 64 -6.38 -5.63 2.64
N THR A 65 -5.89 -5.56 3.86
CA THR A 65 -6.34 -4.61 4.89
C THR A 65 -5.39 -3.42 4.92
N GLY A 66 -5.95 -2.21 4.81
CA GLY A 66 -5.22 -0.95 4.90
C GLY A 66 -5.21 -0.39 6.32
N TYR A 67 -4.06 0.10 6.77
CA TYR A 67 -3.88 0.79 8.05
C TYR A 67 -3.30 2.18 7.80
N LEU A 68 -3.95 3.22 8.33
CA LEU A 68 -3.35 4.54 8.37
C LEU A 68 -2.07 4.49 9.21
N THR A 69 -0.98 5.01 8.66
CA THR A 69 0.30 5.06 9.35
C THR A 69 0.78 6.49 9.50
N VAL A 70 1.42 6.76 10.64
CA VAL A 70 2.22 7.96 10.83
C VAL A 70 3.69 7.58 10.66
N PRO A 71 4.51 8.42 10.03
CA PRO A 71 5.95 8.20 10.00
C PRO A 71 6.47 8.02 11.41
N ARG A 72 7.24 6.95 11.64
CA ARG A 72 7.91 6.75 12.91
C ARG A 72 8.90 7.91 13.08
N ARG A 73 8.63 8.82 14.03
CA ARG A 73 9.65 9.77 14.47
C ARG A 73 10.77 8.94 15.08
N ASP A 74 12.00 9.18 14.66
CA ASP A 74 13.16 8.45 15.17
C ASP A 74 13.19 8.53 16.70
N ARG A 75 12.98 7.39 17.35
CA ARG A 75 13.18 7.25 18.80
C ARG A 75 14.69 7.06 19.00
N GLY A 76 15.46 8.15 18.88
CA GLY A 76 16.91 8.05 18.86
C GLY A 76 17.66 9.38 18.68
N ALA A 77 17.28 10.42 19.41
CA ALA A 77 18.14 11.58 19.65
C ALA A 77 17.90 12.16 21.05
N THR A 78 17.82 11.30 22.06
CA THR A 78 18.04 11.69 23.47
C THR A 78 19.19 10.84 23.98
N GLY A 79 20.39 11.31 23.67
CA GLY A 79 21.66 10.69 24.03
C GLY A 79 22.77 11.73 23.92
N GLY A 80 22.56 12.89 24.54
CA GLY A 80 23.59 13.87 24.83
C GLY A 80 23.63 14.06 26.34
N ALA A 81 24.10 13.04 27.04
CA ALA A 81 24.75 13.26 28.32
C ALA A 81 26.20 13.57 27.98
N ASP A 82 26.61 14.83 28.09
CA ASP A 82 28.00 15.17 28.36
C ASP A 82 27.98 16.16 29.51
N GLY A 83 28.34 15.64 30.68
CA GLY A 83 28.96 16.45 31.71
C GLY A 83 30.43 16.58 31.38
N THR A 84 30.93 17.80 31.32
CA THR A 84 32.11 18.31 32.04
C THR A 84 32.11 19.82 31.93
#